data_AF-A0A534PY56-F1
#
_entry.id   AF-A0A534PY56-F1
#
_cell.length_a   1.000
_cell.length_b   1.000
_cell.length_c   1.000
_cell.angle_alpha   90.00
_cell.angle_beta   90.00
_cell.angle_gamma   90.00
#
_symmetry.space_group_name_H-M   'P 1'
#
loop_
_entity.id
_entity.type
_entity.pdbx_description
1 polymer ?
#
loop_
_entity_poly.entity_id
_entity_poly.type
_entity_poly.pdbx_seq_one_letter_code
_entity_poly.pdbx_strand_id
1 'polypeptide(L)'
;MKRWLIALGIVLVVVAAWALRLYWLAGEFKTLTPHFAGECTVVTGVVGAEDIVIHHGAGIAFVSAADRREALAGRSPRGGIYLYDLADSAHRLRKLTPDASPEFFPHGVGLHVGADGRATLLAVNHEGGKHTVEIYRWNGEALSHEKTIADPLMVSPNDVHPLDHERFFVTNDHANPPGWGRTIE
;
A
#
# COMPACT_ATOMS: atom_id res chain seq x y z
N MET A 1 -25.12 3.40 46.92
CA MET A 1 -24.54 2.12 46.43
C MET A 1 -25.23 1.61 45.16
N LYS A 2 -26.57 1.40 45.14
CA LYS A 2 -27.30 0.85 43.97
C LYS A 2 -27.17 1.66 42.66
N ARG A 3 -27.17 3.00 42.74
CA ARG A 3 -27.01 3.88 41.56
C ARG A 3 -25.63 3.78 40.90
N TRP A 4 -24.56 3.60 41.70
CA TRP A 4 -23.19 3.42 41.19
C TRP A 4 -23.01 2.08 40.51
N LEU A 5 -23.62 1.01 41.03
CA LEU A 5 -23.61 -0.30 40.40
C LEU A 5 -24.36 -0.30 39.06
N ILE A 6 -25.48 0.43 38.98
CA ILE A 6 -26.21 0.62 37.71
C ILE A 6 -25.34 1.40 36.70
N ALA A 7 -24.73 2.51 37.13
CA ALA A 7 -23.86 3.30 36.27
C ALA A 7 -22.68 2.47 35.75
N LEU A 8 -22.00 1.71 36.63
CA LEU A 8 -20.92 0.81 36.24
C LEU A 8 -21.39 -0.26 35.24
N GLY A 9 -22.56 -0.86 35.49
CA GLY A 9 -23.16 -1.83 34.57
C GLY A 9 -23.41 -1.23 33.18
N ILE A 10 -23.92 0.00 33.09
CA ILE A 10 -24.13 0.70 31.82
C ILE A 10 -22.79 0.92 31.10
N VAL A 11 -21.75 1.40 31.81
CA VAL A 11 -20.43 1.61 31.21
C VAL A 11 -19.87 0.31 30.64
N LEU A 12 -19.95 -0.81 31.38
CA LEU A 12 -19.46 -2.10 30.92
C LEU A 12 -20.19 -2.58 29.65
N VAL A 13 -21.52 -2.40 29.59
CA VAL A 13 -22.31 -2.76 28.40
C VAL A 13 -21.91 -1.91 27.20
N VAL A 14 -21.70 -0.60 27.39
CA VAL A 14 -21.27 0.30 26.31
C VAL A 14 -19.88 -0.09 25.80
N VAL A 15 -18.92 -0.35 26.69
CA VAL A 15 -17.57 -0.78 26.32
C VAL A 15 -17.62 -2.13 25.58
N ALA A 16 -18.41 -3.09 26.06
CA ALA A 16 -18.57 -4.38 25.40
C ALA A 16 -19.20 -4.23 24.00
N ALA A 17 -20.25 -3.41 23.86
CA ALA A 17 -20.88 -3.15 22.58
C ALA A 17 -19.94 -2.46 21.58
N TRP A 18 -19.14 -1.49 22.06
CA TRP A 18 -18.11 -0.84 21.25
C TRP A 18 -17.04 -1.82 20.81
N ALA A 19 -16.52 -2.65 21.72
CA ALA A 19 -15.53 -3.68 21.39
C ALA A 19 -16.08 -4.70 20.38
N LEU A 20 -17.31 -5.21 20.59
CA LEU A 20 -17.96 -6.13 19.65
C LEU A 20 -18.12 -5.50 18.27
N ARG A 21 -18.52 -4.23 18.20
CA ARG A 21 -18.60 -3.49 16.93
C ARG A 21 -17.23 -3.38 16.27
N LEU A 22 -16.17 -3.09 17.03
CA LEU A 22 -14.81 -3.01 16.52
C LEU A 22 -14.36 -4.35 15.92
N TYR A 23 -14.52 -5.46 16.64
CA TYR A 23 -14.19 -6.80 16.12
C TYR A 23 -15.02 -7.16 14.89
N TRP A 24 -16.31 -6.77 14.85
CA TRP A 24 -17.16 -6.98 13.69
C TRP A 24 -16.69 -6.18 12.47
N LEU A 25 -16.34 -4.90 12.63
CA LEU A 25 -15.79 -4.06 11.57
C LEU A 25 -14.42 -4.54 11.08
N ALA A 26 -13.59 -5.06 11.99
CA ALA A 26 -12.30 -5.68 11.67
C ALA A 26 -12.45 -7.02 10.93
N GLY A 27 -13.67 -7.57 10.84
CA GLY A 27 -13.93 -8.83 10.16
C GLY A 27 -13.52 -10.08 10.93
N GLU A 28 -13.28 -9.99 12.24
CA GLU A 28 -12.83 -11.12 13.09
C GLU A 28 -13.77 -12.34 13.00
N PHE A 29 -15.06 -12.08 12.81
CA PHE A 29 -16.09 -13.13 12.72
C PHE A 29 -16.36 -13.59 11.28
N LYS A 30 -15.62 -13.10 10.30
CA LYS A 30 -15.83 -13.44 8.88
C LYS A 30 -15.14 -14.76 8.55
N THR A 31 -15.93 -15.76 8.16
CA THR A 31 -15.40 -17.02 7.62
C THR A 31 -15.11 -16.87 6.12
N LEU A 32 -13.90 -17.25 5.70
CA LEU A 32 -13.52 -17.28 4.29
C LEU A 32 -13.71 -18.69 3.74
N THR A 33 -14.55 -18.83 2.71
CA THR A 33 -14.75 -20.08 1.97
C THR A 33 -13.98 -20.01 0.65
N PRO A 34 -13.17 -21.03 0.31
CA PRO A 34 -12.52 -21.10 -1.01
C PRO A 34 -13.55 -21.04 -2.13
N HIS A 35 -13.32 -20.18 -3.12
CA HIS A 35 -14.21 -19.99 -4.27
C HIS A 35 -13.46 -20.04 -5.62
N PHE A 36 -12.14 -20.17 -5.59
CA PHE A 36 -11.32 -20.33 -6.79
C PHE A 36 -11.16 -21.82 -7.10
N ALA A 37 -11.51 -22.22 -8.31
CA ALA A 37 -11.45 -23.61 -8.78
C ALA A 37 -10.18 -23.94 -9.59
N GLY A 38 -9.27 -22.97 -9.76
CA GLY A 38 -8.01 -23.15 -10.48
C GLY A 38 -6.85 -23.50 -9.56
N GLU A 39 -5.64 -23.45 -10.13
CA GLU A 39 -4.38 -23.63 -9.40
C GLU A 39 -3.74 -22.29 -9.07
N CYS A 40 -3.12 -22.20 -7.90
CA CYS A 40 -2.36 -21.03 -7.48
C CYS A 40 -0.88 -21.40 -7.38
N THR A 41 -0.04 -20.63 -8.06
CA THR A 41 1.42 -20.73 -7.91
C THR A 41 1.93 -19.54 -7.13
N VAL A 42 2.73 -19.82 -6.10
CA VAL A 42 3.36 -18.76 -5.30
C VAL A 42 4.48 -18.12 -6.10
N VAL A 43 4.41 -16.80 -6.27
CA VAL A 43 5.50 -15.99 -6.79
C VAL A 43 6.46 -15.70 -5.63
N THR A 44 7.71 -16.18 -5.73
CA THR A 44 8.73 -16.00 -4.67
C THR A 44 9.73 -14.90 -5.03
N GLY A 45 10.58 -14.51 -4.08
CA GLY A 45 11.64 -13.51 -4.30
C GLY A 45 11.31 -12.10 -3.81
N VAL A 46 10.10 -11.88 -3.28
CA VAL A 46 9.69 -10.62 -2.67
C VAL A 46 8.94 -10.89 -1.36
N VAL A 47 9.05 -9.97 -0.40
CA VAL A 47 8.32 -10.02 0.88
C VAL A 47 7.45 -8.77 0.97
N GLY A 48 6.21 -8.95 1.42
CA GLY A 48 5.28 -7.84 1.63
C GLY A 48 4.93 -7.11 0.34
N ALA A 49 4.63 -7.86 -0.73
CA ALA A 49 3.93 -7.32 -1.88
C ALA A 49 2.64 -6.65 -1.39
N GLU A 50 2.50 -5.37 -1.71
CA GLU A 50 1.48 -4.53 -1.12
C GLU A 50 0.43 -4.13 -2.15
N ASP A 51 0.86 -3.65 -3.31
CA ASP A 51 -0.04 -3.27 -4.40
C ASP A 51 0.55 -3.68 -5.76
N ILE A 52 -0.33 -3.77 -6.75
CA ILE A 52 -0.03 -4.24 -8.10
C ILE A 52 -0.84 -3.50 -9.15
N VAL A 53 -0.17 -3.04 -10.21
CA VAL A 53 -0.83 -2.44 -11.37
C VAL A 53 -0.34 -3.08 -12.67
N ILE A 54 -1.27 -3.39 -13.57
CA ILE A 54 -0.99 -4.12 -14.82
C ILE A 54 -0.84 -3.12 -15.98
N HIS A 55 0.28 -3.20 -16.70
CA HIS A 55 0.42 -2.60 -18.01
C HIS A 55 -0.10 -3.56 -19.09
N HIS A 56 -1.42 -3.53 -19.35
CA HIS A 56 -2.07 -4.49 -20.26
C HIS A 56 -1.43 -4.60 -21.64
N GLY A 57 -1.04 -3.47 -22.25
CA GLY A 57 -0.42 -3.48 -23.59
C GLY A 57 0.97 -4.13 -23.65
N ALA A 58 1.67 -4.22 -22.53
CA ALA A 58 3.02 -4.78 -22.44
C ALA A 58 3.02 -6.17 -21.80
N GLY A 59 1.88 -6.65 -21.27
CA GLY A 59 1.78 -7.96 -20.63
C GLY A 59 2.58 -8.08 -19.33
N ILE A 60 2.79 -6.97 -18.62
CA ILE A 60 3.56 -6.94 -17.37
C ILE A 60 2.74 -6.33 -16.23
N ALA A 61 3.12 -6.63 -15.00
CA ALA A 61 2.64 -5.95 -13.81
C ALA A 61 3.81 -5.28 -13.06
N PHE A 62 3.53 -4.12 -12.48
CA PHE A 62 4.39 -3.46 -11.50
C PHE A 62 3.85 -3.78 -10.12
N VAL A 63 4.74 -4.21 -9.23
CA VAL A 63 4.41 -4.61 -7.85
C VAL A 63 5.20 -3.75 -6.88
N SER A 64 4.53 -3.03 -5.99
CA SER A 64 5.17 -2.43 -4.82
C SER A 64 5.38 -3.50 -3.76
N ALA A 65 6.54 -3.49 -3.12
CA ALA A 65 6.76 -4.38 -1.98
C ALA A 65 7.76 -3.82 -0.99
N ALA A 66 7.55 -4.17 0.28
CA ALA A 66 8.45 -3.82 1.37
C ALA A 66 8.27 -4.77 2.55
N ASP A 67 9.36 -5.06 3.29
CA ASP A 67 9.25 -5.84 4.51
C ASP A 67 8.72 -4.98 5.67
N ARG A 68 7.39 -4.95 5.79
CA ARG A 68 6.69 -4.21 6.83
C ARG A 68 7.01 -4.71 8.25
N ARG A 69 7.43 -5.97 8.41
CA ARG A 69 7.79 -6.52 9.73
C ARG A 69 9.14 -5.98 10.17
N GLU A 70 10.09 -5.87 9.25
CA GLU A 70 11.38 -5.22 9.51
C GLU A 70 11.18 -3.74 9.86
N ALA A 71 10.33 -3.02 9.12
CA ALA A 71 9.97 -1.63 9.42
C ALA A 71 9.37 -1.48 10.83
N LEU A 72 8.40 -2.32 11.19
CA LEU A 72 7.79 -2.33 12.52
C LEU A 72 8.80 -2.65 13.64
N ALA A 73 9.86 -3.38 13.33
CA ALA A 73 10.97 -3.66 14.24
C ALA A 73 12.06 -2.57 14.24
N GLY A 74 11.82 -1.42 13.58
CA GLY A 74 12.74 -0.29 13.52
C GLY A 74 13.94 -0.52 12.59
N ARG A 75 13.83 -1.45 11.64
CA ARG A 75 14.87 -1.75 10.64
C ARG A 75 14.40 -1.34 9.24
N SER A 76 15.36 -1.23 8.32
CA SER A 76 15.10 -0.90 6.92
C SER A 76 14.12 -1.90 6.28
N PRO A 77 13.04 -1.43 5.62
CA PRO A 77 12.07 -2.29 4.93
C PRO A 77 12.62 -2.92 3.66
N ARG A 78 13.75 -2.39 3.13
CA ARG A 78 14.39 -2.80 1.87
C ARG A 78 13.42 -2.88 0.70
N GLY A 79 12.49 -1.93 0.63
CA GLY A 79 11.42 -1.93 -0.35
C GLY A 79 11.88 -1.77 -1.79
N GLY A 80 10.95 -1.92 -2.70
CA GLY A 80 11.19 -1.75 -4.13
C GLY A 80 9.92 -1.84 -4.97
N ILE A 81 10.06 -1.35 -6.20
CA ILE A 81 9.11 -1.66 -7.27
C ILE A 81 9.69 -2.81 -8.09
N TYR A 82 8.85 -3.79 -8.41
CA TYR A 82 9.23 -4.99 -9.13
C TYR A 82 8.40 -5.12 -10.40
N LEU A 83 9.02 -5.64 -11.46
CA LEU A 83 8.34 -6.09 -12.66
C LEU A 83 8.02 -7.57 -12.54
N TYR A 84 6.80 -7.92 -12.92
CA TYR A 84 6.36 -9.29 -13.16
C TYR A 84 5.90 -9.43 -14.61
N ASP A 85 6.53 -10.31 -15.37
CA ASP A 85 6.07 -10.66 -16.71
C ASP A 85 4.95 -11.71 -16.61
N LEU A 86 3.76 -11.38 -17.10
CA LEU A 86 2.58 -12.25 -16.99
C LEU A 86 2.71 -13.53 -17.84
N ALA A 87 3.61 -13.53 -18.83
CA ALA A 87 3.91 -14.70 -19.65
C ALA A 87 5.08 -15.53 -19.10
N ASP A 88 5.79 -15.06 -18.07
CA ASP A 88 6.92 -15.81 -17.50
C ASP A 88 6.42 -17.03 -16.72
N SER A 89 6.60 -18.20 -17.34
CA SER A 89 6.34 -19.51 -16.72
C SER A 89 7.20 -19.80 -15.48
N ALA A 90 8.35 -19.12 -15.32
CA ALA A 90 9.18 -19.24 -14.12
C ALA A 90 8.74 -18.26 -13.01
N HIS A 91 7.76 -17.40 -13.29
CA HIS A 91 7.17 -16.44 -12.36
C HIS A 91 8.21 -15.60 -11.62
N ARG A 92 9.20 -15.07 -12.33
CA ARG A 92 10.29 -14.30 -11.71
C ARG A 92 9.91 -12.83 -11.58
N LEU A 93 10.30 -12.26 -10.45
CA LEU A 93 10.24 -10.81 -10.23
C LEU A 93 11.59 -10.18 -10.51
N ARG A 94 11.58 -9.04 -11.19
CA ARG A 94 12.78 -8.23 -11.42
C ARG A 94 12.64 -6.89 -10.70
N LYS A 95 13.54 -6.60 -9.77
CA LYS A 95 13.56 -5.30 -9.06
C LYS A 95 13.89 -4.19 -10.06
N LEU A 96 13.01 -3.19 -10.15
CA LEU A 96 13.13 -2.04 -11.04
C LEU A 96 13.76 -0.82 -10.37
N THR A 97 13.88 -0.86 -9.04
CA THR A 97 14.51 0.18 -8.22
C THR A 97 15.73 -0.39 -7.47
N PRO A 98 16.76 -0.91 -8.16
CA PRO A 98 17.91 -1.53 -7.51
C PRO A 98 18.73 -0.51 -6.69
N ASP A 99 18.73 0.75 -7.12
CA ASP A 99 19.52 1.84 -6.51
C ASP A 99 18.71 2.66 -5.48
N ALA A 100 17.47 2.24 -5.19
CA ALA A 100 16.67 2.91 -4.17
C ALA A 100 17.31 2.77 -2.79
N SER A 101 17.08 3.78 -1.96
CA SER A 101 17.45 3.79 -0.54
C SER A 101 16.98 2.51 0.15
N PRO A 102 17.74 1.94 1.10
CA PRO A 102 17.23 0.86 1.95
C PRO A 102 15.96 1.27 2.72
N GLU A 103 15.78 2.56 2.97
CA GLU A 103 14.60 3.11 3.63
C GLU A 103 13.42 3.33 2.67
N PHE A 104 13.60 3.10 1.36
CA PHE A 104 12.52 3.18 0.38
C PHE A 104 11.38 2.26 0.80
N PHE A 105 10.21 2.84 0.97
CA PHE A 105 9.05 2.16 1.54
C PHE A 105 7.82 2.42 0.67
N PRO A 106 7.73 1.72 -0.48
CA PRO A 106 6.62 1.90 -1.39
C PRO A 106 5.33 1.33 -0.81
N HIS A 107 4.24 2.05 -1.08
CA HIS A 107 2.85 1.67 -0.79
C HIS A 107 2.11 1.60 -2.15
N GLY A 108 0.87 2.09 -2.23
CA GLY A 108 0.07 1.99 -3.45
C GLY A 108 0.74 2.57 -4.70
N VAL A 109 0.45 1.95 -5.84
CA VAL A 109 1.03 2.25 -7.15
C VAL A 109 -0.05 2.50 -8.19
N GLY A 110 0.18 3.49 -9.03
CA GLY A 110 -0.69 3.84 -10.14
C GLY A 110 0.06 3.92 -11.45
N LEU A 111 -0.56 3.49 -12.54
CA LEU A 111 0.03 3.55 -13.88
C LEU A 111 -0.84 4.38 -14.82
N HIS A 112 -0.22 5.33 -15.52
CA HIS A 112 -0.82 6.00 -16.66
C HIS A 112 -0.05 5.67 -17.94
N VAL A 113 -0.77 5.23 -18.96
CA VAL A 113 -0.22 5.01 -20.31
C VAL A 113 -0.88 6.03 -21.24
N GLY A 114 -0.08 6.98 -21.72
CA GLY A 114 -0.51 8.04 -22.63
C GLY A 114 -0.85 7.51 -24.02
N ALA A 115 -1.57 8.30 -24.82
CA ALA A 115 -1.91 7.95 -26.20
C ALA A 115 -0.68 7.80 -27.12
N ASP A 116 0.44 8.41 -26.73
CA ASP A 116 1.76 8.28 -27.37
C ASP A 116 2.52 7.01 -26.93
N GLY A 117 1.94 6.20 -26.04
CA GLY A 117 2.55 5.01 -25.46
C GLY A 117 3.49 5.29 -24.30
N ARG A 118 3.64 6.55 -23.85
CA ARG A 118 4.44 6.86 -22.66
C ARG A 118 3.79 6.23 -21.43
N ALA A 119 4.54 5.41 -20.70
CA ALA A 119 4.12 4.83 -19.44
C ALA A 119 4.76 5.59 -18.26
N THR A 120 3.92 6.12 -17.37
CA THR A 120 4.31 6.80 -16.13
C THR A 120 3.76 6.03 -14.95
N LEU A 121 4.65 5.55 -14.09
CA LEU A 121 4.32 4.85 -12.84
C LEU A 121 4.46 5.84 -11.68
N LEU A 122 3.47 5.87 -10.81
CA LEU A 122 3.48 6.62 -9.56
C LEU A 122 3.53 5.61 -8.42
N ALA A 123 4.32 5.90 -7.39
CA ALA A 123 4.39 5.11 -6.18
C ALA A 123 4.30 6.02 -4.96
N VAL A 124 3.38 5.73 -4.05
CA VAL A 124 3.43 6.31 -2.70
C VAL A 124 4.68 5.81 -2.00
N ASN A 125 5.39 6.69 -1.29
CA ASN A 125 6.61 6.37 -0.58
C ASN A 125 6.59 6.94 0.85
N HIS A 126 7.00 6.10 1.80
CA HIS A 126 7.07 6.41 3.23
C HIS A 126 8.52 6.50 3.76
N GLU A 127 9.50 6.74 2.88
CA GLU A 127 10.92 6.72 3.21
C GLU A 127 11.26 7.65 4.39
N GLY A 128 11.87 7.07 5.43
CA GLY A 128 12.27 7.81 6.63
C GLY A 128 11.12 8.53 7.34
N GLY A 129 9.88 8.03 7.21
CA GLY A 129 8.68 8.62 7.79
C GLY A 129 8.15 9.85 7.04
N LYS A 130 8.75 10.22 5.90
CA LYS A 130 8.22 11.27 5.02
C LYS A 130 7.17 10.69 4.10
N HIS A 131 6.24 11.52 3.63
CA HIS A 131 5.14 11.10 2.77
C HIS A 131 5.28 11.78 1.41
N THR A 132 5.56 10.98 0.39
CA THR A 132 5.77 11.46 -0.97
C THR A 132 5.08 10.56 -2.00
N VAL A 133 4.91 11.09 -3.20
CA VAL A 133 4.61 10.31 -4.40
C VAL A 133 5.79 10.44 -5.35
N GLU A 134 6.40 9.31 -5.67
CA GLU A 134 7.50 9.20 -6.62
C GLU A 134 6.94 8.92 -8.02
N ILE A 135 7.34 9.74 -9.00
CA ILE A 135 6.93 9.62 -10.40
C ILE A 135 8.10 9.06 -11.19
N TYR A 136 7.87 7.94 -11.87
CA TYR A 136 8.83 7.26 -12.72
C TYR A 136 8.32 7.17 -14.16
N ARG A 137 9.23 7.32 -15.11
CA ARG A 137 8.98 6.93 -16.50
C ARG A 137 9.51 5.53 -16.75
N TRP A 138 8.65 4.69 -17.35
CA TRP A 138 9.02 3.38 -17.82
C TRP A 138 9.47 3.45 -19.29
N ASN A 139 10.67 2.93 -19.58
CA ASN A 139 11.22 2.92 -20.95
C ASN A 139 11.11 1.56 -21.67
N GLY A 140 10.42 0.58 -21.07
CA GLY A 140 10.38 -0.81 -21.55
C GLY A 140 11.28 -1.77 -20.77
N GLU A 141 12.28 -1.24 -20.05
CA GLU A 141 13.27 -2.05 -19.33
C GLU A 141 13.49 -1.56 -17.89
N ALA A 142 13.52 -0.26 -17.65
CA ALA A 142 13.82 0.33 -16.36
C ALA A 142 12.85 1.47 -16.01
N LEU A 143 12.76 1.75 -14.71
CA LEU A 143 12.14 2.95 -14.20
C LEU A 143 13.20 4.04 -14.07
N SER A 144 12.97 5.17 -14.74
CA SER A 144 13.74 6.40 -14.52
C SER A 144 12.93 7.31 -13.62
N HIS A 145 13.47 7.67 -12.45
CA HIS A 145 12.83 8.65 -11.56
C HIS A 145 12.80 10.01 -12.23
N GLU A 146 11.62 10.64 -12.29
CA GLU A 146 11.43 11.96 -12.89
C GLU A 146 11.15 13.03 -11.83
N LYS A 147 10.38 12.68 -10.78
CA LYS A 147 9.91 13.66 -9.81
C LYS A 147 9.52 13.03 -8.48
N THR A 148 9.75 13.77 -7.40
CA THR A 148 9.19 13.52 -6.07
C THR A 148 8.18 14.61 -5.76
N ILE A 149 6.96 14.23 -5.42
CA ILE A 149 5.90 15.15 -4.98
C ILE A 149 5.71 15.00 -3.47
N ALA A 150 5.72 16.12 -2.75
CA ALA A 150 5.35 16.22 -1.35
C ALA A 150 4.33 17.35 -1.21
N ASP A 151 3.32 17.18 -0.37
CA ASP A 151 2.28 18.18 -0.15
C ASP A 151 1.74 18.05 1.29
N PRO A 152 1.46 19.16 2.00
CA PRO A 152 0.88 19.11 3.35
C PRO A 152 -0.44 18.35 3.46
N LEU A 153 -1.20 18.21 2.36
CA LEU A 153 -2.43 17.42 2.30
C LEU A 153 -2.18 15.90 2.27
N MET A 154 -0.95 15.46 2.05
CA MET A 154 -0.55 14.05 2.14
C MET A 154 -0.15 13.70 3.58
N VAL A 155 -1.14 13.72 4.47
CA VAL A 155 -1.00 13.45 5.91
C VAL A 155 -0.68 11.99 6.20
N SER A 156 -1.20 11.06 5.40
CA SER A 156 -0.99 9.62 5.51
C SER A 156 -1.36 8.94 4.18
N PRO A 157 -0.65 9.25 3.08
CA PRO A 157 -1.04 8.76 1.77
C PRO A 157 -0.99 7.23 1.73
N ASN A 158 -2.00 6.61 1.13
CA ASN A 158 -2.10 5.16 1.07
C ASN A 158 -1.92 4.67 -0.37
N ASP A 159 -2.73 5.20 -1.29
CA ASP A 159 -2.73 4.82 -2.70
C ASP A 159 -2.90 6.03 -3.64
N VAL A 160 -2.54 5.86 -4.92
CA VAL A 160 -2.54 6.89 -5.95
C VAL A 160 -3.24 6.42 -7.23
N HIS A 161 -4.02 7.31 -7.83
CA HIS A 161 -4.66 7.08 -9.12
C HIS A 161 -4.27 8.18 -10.12
N PRO A 162 -3.40 7.90 -11.10
CA PRO A 162 -3.00 8.90 -12.09
C PRO A 162 -4.08 9.15 -13.13
N LEU A 163 -4.34 10.43 -13.39
CA LEU A 163 -5.22 10.91 -14.47
C LEU A 163 -4.44 11.14 -15.76
N ASP A 164 -3.19 11.60 -15.61
CA ASP A 164 -2.20 11.74 -16.67
C ASP A 164 -0.78 11.65 -16.09
N HIS A 165 0.22 12.10 -16.85
CA HIS A 165 1.62 12.05 -16.44
C HIS A 165 1.97 12.93 -15.22
N GLU A 166 1.13 13.91 -14.86
CA GLU A 166 1.44 14.89 -13.81
C GLU A 166 0.31 15.10 -12.80
N ARG A 167 -0.93 14.71 -13.12
CA ARG A 167 -2.10 14.84 -12.26
C ARG A 167 -2.57 13.50 -11.77
N PHE A 168 -2.89 13.42 -10.48
CA PHE A 168 -3.35 12.19 -9.83
C PHE A 168 -4.25 12.52 -8.64
N PHE A 169 -5.04 11.54 -8.24
CA PHE A 169 -5.68 11.50 -6.93
C PHE A 169 -4.81 10.71 -5.95
N VAL A 170 -4.88 11.05 -4.68
CA VAL A 170 -4.23 10.32 -3.58
C VAL A 170 -5.24 10.11 -2.47
N THR A 171 -5.25 8.92 -1.87
CA THR A 171 -6.03 8.63 -0.67
C THR A 171 -5.16 8.83 0.56
N ASN A 172 -5.73 9.36 1.65
CA ASN A 172 -5.09 9.30 2.96
C ASN A 172 -5.82 8.26 3.81
N ASP A 173 -5.11 7.31 4.41
CA ASP A 173 -5.71 6.28 5.27
C ASP A 173 -5.97 6.75 6.71
N HIS A 174 -5.46 7.93 7.06
CA HIS A 174 -5.76 8.63 8.29
C HIS A 174 -5.96 10.12 8.00
N ALA A 175 -6.94 10.73 8.67
CA ALA A 175 -7.17 12.17 8.63
C ALA A 175 -6.12 12.95 9.43
N ASN A 176 -5.50 12.31 10.44
CA ASN A 176 -4.57 12.96 11.36
C ASN A 176 -3.12 12.46 11.17
N PRO A 177 -2.10 13.31 11.42
CA PRO A 177 -0.70 12.86 11.50
C PRO A 177 -0.48 11.95 12.73
N PRO A 178 0.66 11.23 12.83
CA PRO A 178 0.96 10.37 13.96
C PRO A 178 0.81 11.11 15.31
N GLY A 179 0.06 10.53 16.24
CA GLY A 179 -0.23 11.13 17.55
C GLY A 179 -1.61 10.73 18.08
N TRP A 180 -2.04 11.36 19.17
CA TRP A 180 -3.29 11.03 19.87
C TRP A 180 -4.52 11.14 18.95
N GLY A 181 -4.58 12.17 18.10
CA GLY A 181 -5.68 12.36 17.14
C GLY A 181 -5.85 11.17 16.20
N ARG A 182 -4.75 10.60 15.70
CA ARG A 182 -4.78 9.38 14.87
C ARG A 182 -5.18 8.15 15.68
N THR A 183 -4.79 8.06 16.95
CA THR A 183 -5.10 6.91 17.82
C THR A 183 -6.59 6.79 18.15
N ILE A 184 -7.32 7.90 18.17
CA ILE A 184 -8.75 7.94 18.52
C ILE A 184 -9.69 8.08 17.31
N GLU A 185 -9.13 8.21 16.11
CA GLU A 185 -9.83 8.16 14.83
C GLU A 185 -10.41 6.75 14.59
#